data_AF-A0A6J2GD38-F1
#
_entry.id   AF-A0A6J2GD38-F1
#
_cell.length_a   1.000
_cell.length_b   1.000
_cell.length_c   1.000
_cell.angle_alpha   90.00
_cell.angle_beta   90.00
_cell.angle_gamma   90.00
#
_symmetry.space_group_name_H-M   'P 1'
#
loop_
_entity.id
_entity.type
_entity.pdbx_description
1 polymer ?
#
loop_
_entity_poly.entity_id
_entity_poly.type
_entity_poly.pdbx_seq_one_letter_code
_entity_poly.pdbx_strand_id
1 'polypeptide(L)'
;MPGQSYGLEDGSCSYKDFSGSRNNRFSTPEQAAKNRIQHPSNVLHFFNAPLDVTEENFYEICDELGVKRPSSVKVFSGKSERSSSGLLEWDSKSDALETLGFLNHFQMKNPNGPYPYTLKLCFSTAQHAS
;
A
#
# COMPACT_ATOMS: atom_id res chain seq x y z
N MET A 1 36.80 8.68 -5.95
CA MET A 1 35.69 9.43 -6.60
C MET A 1 34.43 9.20 -5.77
N PRO A 2 33.72 10.24 -5.31
CA PRO A 2 32.39 10.07 -4.75
C PRO A 2 31.38 9.87 -5.90
N GLY A 3 30.45 8.92 -5.77
CA GLY A 3 29.15 9.02 -6.45
C GLY A 3 28.83 8.08 -7.61
N GLN A 4 29.51 6.94 -7.80
CA GLN A 4 29.03 5.95 -8.77
C GLN A 4 28.00 5.04 -8.08
N SER A 5 26.73 5.18 -8.45
CA SER A 5 25.70 4.22 -8.07
C SER A 5 26.05 2.83 -8.62
N TYR A 6 25.64 1.79 -7.92
CA TYR A 6 25.91 0.40 -8.29
C TYR A 6 24.59 -0.38 -8.37
N GLY A 7 24.59 -1.51 -9.06
CA GLY A 7 23.41 -2.39 -9.14
C GLY A 7 23.22 -3.21 -7.88
N LEU A 8 21.98 -3.30 -7.40
CA LEU A 8 21.57 -4.25 -6.37
C LEU A 8 21.30 -5.63 -6.99
N GLU A 9 21.08 -6.64 -6.15
CA GLU A 9 20.89 -8.03 -6.58
C GLU A 9 19.65 -8.22 -7.48
N ASP A 10 18.62 -7.40 -7.29
CA ASP A 10 17.41 -7.36 -8.11
C ASP A 10 17.59 -6.57 -9.43
N GLY A 11 18.81 -6.09 -9.70
CA GLY A 11 19.13 -5.27 -10.87
C GLY A 11 18.75 -3.79 -10.73
N SER A 12 18.16 -3.37 -9.61
CA SER A 12 17.83 -1.97 -9.36
C SER A 12 19.07 -1.13 -9.00
N CYS A 13 18.95 0.19 -9.08
CA CYS A 13 20.05 1.10 -8.76
C CYS A 13 20.13 1.35 -7.25
N SER A 14 21.35 1.34 -6.69
CA SER A 14 21.61 1.67 -5.27
C SER A 14 21.23 3.11 -4.90
N TYR A 15 20.99 3.97 -5.89
CA TYR A 15 20.48 5.32 -5.75
C TYR A 15 19.19 5.51 -6.55
N LYS A 16 18.18 6.13 -5.93
CA LYS A 16 16.93 6.48 -6.60
C LYS A 16 16.38 7.80 -6.04
N ASP A 17 16.11 8.75 -6.93
CA ASP A 17 15.44 10.00 -6.57
C ASP A 17 13.92 9.85 -6.68
N PHE A 18 13.22 10.21 -5.60
CA PHE A 18 11.76 10.20 -5.52
C PHE A 18 11.17 11.61 -5.37
N SER A 19 11.96 12.68 -5.53
CA SER A 19 11.52 14.08 -5.40
C SER A 19 10.31 14.40 -6.28
N GLY A 20 10.27 13.89 -7.52
CA GLY A 20 9.17 14.06 -8.48
C GLY A 20 8.05 13.02 -8.40
N SER A 21 8.05 12.13 -7.40
CA SER A 21 7.06 11.04 -7.31
C SER A 21 5.66 11.57 -7.02
N ARG A 22 4.68 11.17 -7.84
CA ARG A 22 3.24 11.43 -7.62
C ARG A 22 2.67 10.71 -6.39
N ASN A 23 3.41 9.75 -5.84
CA ASN A 23 3.03 8.99 -4.65
C ASN A 23 3.47 9.67 -3.34
N ASN A 24 4.22 10.77 -3.42
CA ASN A 24 4.55 11.59 -2.25
C ASN A 24 3.27 12.17 -1.64
N ARG A 25 3.15 12.08 -0.32
CA ARG A 25 1.92 12.45 0.41
C ARG A 25 2.03 13.78 1.17
N PHE A 26 3.22 14.37 1.19
CA PHE A 26 3.55 15.58 1.95
C PHE A 26 4.05 16.73 1.04
N SER A 27 3.67 16.70 -0.23
CA SER A 27 4.15 17.68 -1.22
C SER A 27 3.48 19.06 -1.09
N THR A 28 2.31 19.15 -0.47
CA THR A 28 1.66 20.42 -0.12
C THR A 28 1.10 20.36 1.32
N PRO A 29 0.88 21.50 1.99
CA PRO A 29 0.29 21.54 3.34
C PRO A 29 -1.06 20.82 3.42
N GLU A 30 -1.90 20.96 2.40
CA GLU A 30 -3.25 20.35 2.35
C GLU A 30 -3.19 18.83 2.20
N GLN A 31 -2.20 18.32 1.47
CA GLN A 31 -1.96 16.88 1.37
C GLN A 31 -1.36 16.34 2.66
N ALA A 32 -0.36 17.02 3.20
CA ALA A 32 0.29 16.66 4.46
C ALA A 32 -0.73 16.55 5.61
N ALA A 33 -1.66 17.50 5.73
CA ALA A 33 -2.70 17.52 6.75
C ALA A 33 -3.63 16.29 6.73
N LYS A 34 -3.75 15.59 5.59
CA LYS A 34 -4.55 14.36 5.46
C LYS A 34 -3.81 13.12 5.95
N ASN A 35 -2.49 13.20 6.15
CA ASN A 35 -1.67 12.09 6.60
C ASN A 35 -1.42 12.21 8.10
N ARG A 36 -2.17 11.42 8.88
CA ARG A 36 -1.91 11.29 10.31
C ARG A 36 -0.72 10.36 10.51
N ILE A 37 0.28 10.80 11.29
CA ILE A 37 1.38 9.93 11.71
C ILE A 37 0.78 8.89 12.66
N GLN A 38 0.81 7.64 12.24
CA GLN A 38 0.31 6.51 13.01
C GLN A 38 1.47 5.63 13.44
N HIS A 39 1.46 5.21 14.70
CA HIS A 39 2.43 4.24 15.20
C HIS A 39 2.24 2.90 14.48
N PRO A 40 3.32 2.12 14.30
CA PRO A 40 3.23 0.77 13.73
C PRO A 40 2.22 -0.11 14.49
N SER A 41 1.32 -0.72 13.73
CA SER A 41 0.29 -1.66 14.19
C SER A 41 0.24 -2.87 13.25
N ASN A 42 -0.46 -3.92 13.69
CA ASN A 42 -0.70 -5.12 12.89
C ASN A 42 -1.84 -4.93 11.86
N VAL A 43 -2.41 -3.71 11.77
CA VAL A 43 -3.52 -3.39 10.86
C VAL A 43 -3.10 -2.26 9.92
N LEU A 44 -3.22 -2.48 8.62
CA LEU A 44 -3.03 -1.47 7.59
C LEU A 44 -4.37 -0.97 7.07
N HIS A 45 -4.46 0.33 6.81
CA HIS A 45 -5.56 0.95 6.08
C HIS A 45 -5.16 1.10 4.62
N PHE A 46 -5.92 0.47 3.73
CA PHE A 46 -5.75 0.62 2.28
C PHE A 46 -6.69 1.64 1.66
N PHE A 47 -6.20 2.33 0.64
CA PHE A 47 -6.96 3.27 -0.18
C PHE A 47 -6.66 3.03 -1.66
N ASN A 48 -7.55 3.49 -2.52
CA ASN A 48 -7.39 3.49 -3.96
C ASN A 48 -7.26 2.08 -4.57
N ALA A 49 -7.99 1.11 -4.04
CA ALA A 49 -8.16 -0.21 -4.66
C ALA A 49 -9.33 -0.19 -5.67
N PRO A 50 -9.43 -1.18 -6.60
CA PRO A 50 -10.61 -1.35 -7.45
C PRO A 50 -11.92 -1.42 -6.65
N LEU A 51 -13.04 -1.01 -7.27
CA LEU A 51 -14.34 -0.94 -6.59
C LEU A 51 -14.84 -2.31 -6.13
N ASP A 52 -14.61 -3.31 -6.96
CA ASP A 52 -14.97 -4.71 -6.81
C ASP A 52 -13.87 -5.55 -6.14
N VAL A 53 -12.90 -4.89 -5.46
CA VAL A 53 -11.82 -5.61 -4.77
C VAL A 53 -12.39 -6.57 -3.73
N THR A 54 -11.93 -7.81 -3.77
CA THR A 54 -12.25 -8.86 -2.81
C THR A 54 -11.05 -9.22 -1.95
N GLU A 55 -11.29 -10.01 -0.91
CA GLU A 55 -10.23 -10.58 -0.08
C GLU A 55 -9.27 -11.46 -0.91
N GLU A 56 -9.81 -12.26 -1.84
CA GLU A 56 -9.03 -13.12 -2.72
C GLU A 56 -8.04 -12.33 -3.58
N ASN A 57 -8.42 -11.13 -4.03
CA ASN A 57 -7.47 -10.28 -4.78
C ASN A 57 -6.25 -9.91 -3.92
N PHE A 58 -6.43 -9.63 -2.63
CA PHE A 58 -5.30 -9.36 -1.74
C PHE A 58 -4.47 -10.61 -1.50
N TYR A 59 -5.07 -11.80 -1.41
CA TYR A 59 -4.34 -13.06 -1.30
C TYR A 59 -3.48 -13.34 -2.53
N GLU A 60 -4.04 -13.19 -3.73
CA GLU A 60 -3.32 -13.37 -4.99
C GLU A 60 -2.12 -12.42 -5.10
N ILE A 61 -2.31 -11.15 -4.76
CA ILE A 61 -1.22 -10.16 -4.79
C ILE A 61 -0.15 -10.45 -3.73
N CYS A 62 -0.55 -10.88 -2.53
CA CYS A 62 0.41 -11.24 -1.48
C CYS A 62 1.24 -12.46 -1.89
N ASP A 63 0.61 -13.46 -2.51
CA ASP A 63 1.31 -14.64 -3.03
C ASP A 63 2.27 -14.26 -4.17
N GLU A 64 1.85 -13.38 -5.09
CA GLU A 64 2.70 -12.86 -6.18
C GLU A 64 3.96 -12.15 -5.64
N LEU A 65 3.79 -11.36 -4.57
CA LEU A 65 4.88 -10.63 -3.92
C LEU A 65 5.70 -11.49 -2.94
N GLY A 66 5.28 -12.72 -2.66
CA GLY A 66 5.93 -13.60 -1.69
C GLY A 66 5.83 -13.10 -0.25
N VAL A 67 4.75 -12.38 0.09
CA VAL A 67 4.49 -11.85 1.44
C VAL A 67 3.33 -12.58 2.12
N LYS A 68 3.27 -12.49 3.45
CA LYS A 68 2.23 -13.15 4.23
C LYS A 68 0.85 -12.58 3.90
N ARG A 69 -0.14 -13.45 3.66
CA ARG A 69 -1.53 -13.06 3.48
C ARG A 69 -2.08 -12.39 4.76
N PRO A 70 -2.95 -11.37 4.64
CA PRO A 70 -3.67 -10.85 5.80
C PRO A 70 -4.54 -11.94 6.43
N SER A 71 -4.69 -11.93 7.75
CA SER A 71 -5.57 -12.83 8.49
C SER A 71 -7.04 -12.38 8.44
N SER A 72 -7.29 -11.10 8.14
CA SER A 72 -8.63 -10.56 7.89
C SER A 72 -8.58 -9.38 6.92
N VAL A 73 -9.53 -9.34 5.99
CA VAL A 73 -9.74 -8.20 5.08
C VAL A 73 -11.13 -7.61 5.29
N LYS A 74 -11.18 -6.31 5.56
CA LYS A 74 -12.43 -5.55 5.63
C LYS A 74 -12.46 -4.46 4.59
N VAL A 75 -13.36 -4.59 3.61
CA VAL A 75 -13.66 -3.50 2.67
C VAL A 75 -14.71 -2.59 3.28
N PHE A 76 -14.45 -1.28 3.33
CA PHE A 76 -15.44 -0.31 3.84
C PHE A 76 -16.55 -0.08 2.81
N SER A 77 -17.79 -0.16 3.27
CA SER A 77 -18.96 0.21 2.48
C SER A 77 -19.00 1.74 2.28
N GLY A 78 -18.64 2.19 1.07
CA GLY A 78 -19.06 3.46 0.49
C GLY A 78 -18.55 4.76 1.12
N LYS A 79 -17.67 5.47 0.38
CA LYS A 79 -17.59 6.95 0.32
C LYS A 79 -17.17 7.50 -1.05
N SER A 80 -16.67 6.64 -1.95
CA SER A 80 -16.12 7.03 -3.27
C SER A 80 -16.67 6.10 -4.34
N GLU A 81 -17.18 6.67 -5.43
CA GLU A 81 -17.61 5.91 -6.62
C GLU A 81 -16.43 5.53 -7.53
N ARG A 82 -15.18 5.88 -7.17
CA ARG A 82 -14.01 5.68 -8.04
C ARG A 82 -13.08 4.58 -7.57
N SER A 83 -13.07 4.27 -6.27
CA SER A 83 -12.13 3.33 -5.66
C SER A 83 -12.59 2.89 -4.27
N SER A 84 -12.16 1.71 -3.84
CA SER A 84 -12.42 1.18 -2.51
C SER A 84 -11.30 1.50 -1.51
N SER A 85 -11.66 1.43 -0.23
CA SER A 85 -10.76 1.55 0.93
C SER A 85 -11.18 0.56 2.02
N GLY A 86 -10.28 0.23 2.94
CA GLY A 86 -10.59 -0.73 3.99
C GLY A 86 -9.39 -1.06 4.87
N LEU A 87 -9.47 -2.17 5.60
CA LEU A 87 -8.45 -2.63 6.52
C LEU A 87 -7.92 -4.01 6.10
N LEU A 88 -6.62 -4.20 6.33
CA LEU A 88 -5.92 -5.48 6.22
C LEU A 88 -5.26 -5.75 7.57
N GLU A 89 -5.51 -6.92 8.16
CA GLU A 89 -4.95 -7.30 9.45
C GLU A 89 -3.98 -8.47 9.31
N TRP A 90 -2.93 -8.47 10.15
CA TRP A 90 -2.01 -9.58 10.34
C TRP A 90 -1.90 -9.93 11.83
N ASP A 91 -1.29 -11.08 12.12
CA ASP A 91 -1.06 -11.53 13.49
C ASP A 91 -0.04 -10.66 14.25
N SER A 92 0.88 -10.02 13.51
CA SER A 92 2.01 -9.30 14.08
C SER A 92 2.24 -7.94 13.42
N LYS A 93 2.84 -7.02 14.19
CA LYS A 93 3.27 -5.71 13.68
C LYS A 93 4.40 -5.83 12.65
N SER A 94 5.25 -6.86 12.78
CA SER A 94 6.33 -7.12 11.82
C SER A 94 5.75 -7.51 10.47
N ASP A 95 4.79 -8.44 10.45
CA ASP A 95 4.15 -8.93 9.24
C ASP A 95 3.48 -7.79 8.47
N ALA A 96 2.78 -6.91 9.19
CA ALA A 96 2.16 -5.72 8.60
C ALA A 96 3.21 -4.72 8.07
N LEU A 97 4.33 -4.53 8.77
CA LEU A 97 5.41 -3.63 8.32
C LEU A 97 6.16 -4.18 7.10
N GLU A 98 6.47 -5.48 7.10
CA GLU A 98 7.09 -6.19 5.98
C GLU A 98 6.18 -6.07 4.76
N THR A 99 4.91 -6.44 4.91
CA THR A 99 3.93 -6.35 3.81
C THR A 99 3.73 -4.91 3.34
N LEU A 100 3.74 -3.92 4.24
CA LEU A 100 3.67 -2.50 3.87
C LEU A 100 4.81 -2.11 2.91
N GLY A 101 6.02 -2.65 3.10
CA GLY A 101 7.17 -2.37 2.24
C GLY A 101 7.01 -2.89 0.81
N PHE A 102 6.44 -4.08 0.65
CA PHE A 102 6.26 -4.74 -0.66
C PHE A 102 4.97 -4.33 -1.37
N LEU A 103 3.87 -4.15 -0.62
CA LEU A 103 2.52 -3.98 -1.17
C LEU A 103 2.14 -2.52 -1.42
N ASN A 104 2.78 -1.56 -0.74
CA ASN A 104 2.44 -0.15 -0.93
C ASN A 104 2.81 0.32 -2.34
N HIS A 105 1.85 0.98 -3.00
CA HIS A 105 1.94 1.41 -4.41
C HIS A 105 1.91 0.27 -5.44
N PHE A 106 1.49 -0.94 -5.05
CA PHE A 106 1.19 -2.01 -6.00
C PHE A 106 0.17 -1.55 -7.05
N GLN A 107 0.37 -1.94 -8.30
CA GLN A 107 -0.46 -1.54 -9.44
C GLN A 107 -1.56 -2.57 -9.67
N MET A 108 -2.70 -2.39 -8.99
CA MET A 108 -3.85 -3.27 -9.15
C MET A 108 -4.52 -3.05 -10.51
N LYS A 109 -4.95 -4.14 -11.14
CA LYS A 109 -5.60 -4.11 -12.47
C LYS A 109 -6.86 -3.24 -12.43
N ASN A 110 -7.09 -2.49 -13.50
CA ASN A 110 -8.31 -1.72 -13.71
C ASN A 110 -9.04 -2.26 -14.94
N PRO A 111 -10.13 -3.02 -14.78
CA PRO A 111 -10.87 -3.56 -15.93
C PRO A 111 -11.61 -2.48 -16.73
N ASN A 112 -11.86 -1.31 -16.12
CA ASN A 112 -12.73 -0.27 -16.68
C ASN A 112 -11.95 0.92 -17.27
N GLY A 113 -10.62 0.86 -17.33
CA GLY A 113 -9.83 1.98 -17.79
C GLY A 113 -8.37 1.65 -18.08
N PRO A 114 -7.64 2.56 -18.75
CA PRO A 114 -6.28 2.30 -19.22
C PRO A 114 -5.22 2.35 -18.10
N TYR A 115 -5.55 2.91 -16.93
CA TYR A 115 -4.60 3.11 -15.85
C TYR A 115 -4.92 2.21 -14.65
N PRO A 116 -3.91 1.49 -14.11
CA PRO A 116 -4.08 0.68 -12.90
C PRO A 116 -4.37 1.54 -11.66
N TYR A 117 -4.93 0.88 -10.67
CA TYR A 117 -5.14 1.42 -9.33
C TYR A 117 -3.83 1.30 -8.53
N THR A 118 -3.18 2.43 -8.25
CA THR A 118 -2.03 2.45 -7.33
C THR A 118 -2.53 2.32 -5.89
N LEU A 119 -2.36 1.15 -5.29
CA LEU A 119 -2.75 0.87 -3.91
C LEU A 119 -1.99 1.78 -2.94
N LYS A 120 -2.65 2.35 -1.94
CA LYS A 120 -2.00 3.19 -0.93
C LYS A 120 -2.25 2.62 0.45
N LEU A 121 -1.19 2.39 1.21
CA LEU A 121 -1.26 1.83 2.55
C LEU A 121 -0.75 2.83 3.60
N CYS A 122 -1.29 2.73 4.82
CA CYS A 122 -0.72 3.32 6.04
C CYS A 122 -1.12 2.47 7.25
N PHE A 123 -0.47 2.67 8.39
CA PHE A 123 -0.94 2.05 9.63
C PHE A 123 -2.32 2.56 10.05
N SER A 124 -3.10 1.66 10.65
CA SER A 124 -4.41 1.96 11.22
C SER A 124 -4.36 1.98 12.74
N THR A 125 -5.20 2.81 13.36
CA THR A 125 -5.46 2.77 14.81
C THR A 125 -6.53 1.75 15.19
N ALA A 126 -7.17 1.12 14.20
CA ALA A 126 -8.11 0.03 14.45
C ALA A 126 -7.38 -1.14 15.10
N GLN A 127 -8.04 -1.78 16.07
CA GLN A 127 -7.49 -2.96 16.73
C GLN A 127 -7.59 -4.20 15.84
N HIS A 128 -8.65 -4.29 15.04
CA HIS A 128 -8.95 -5.41 14.15
C HIS A 128 -9.54 -4.93 12.81
N ALA A 129 -9.39 -5.74 11.77
CA ALA A 129 -10.11 -5.61 10.50
C ALA A 129 -11.43 -6.41 10.57
N SER A 130 -12.33 -6.01 11.48
CA SER A 130 -13.67 -6.59 11.69
C SER A 130 -14.76 -5.61 11.30
#